data_AF-A0A1V5UEH4-F1
#
_entry.id   AF-A0A1V5UEH4-F1
#
_cell.length_a   1.000
_cell.length_b   1.000
_cell.length_c   1.000
_cell.angle_alpha   90.00
_cell.angle_beta   90.00
_cell.angle_gamma   90.00
#
_symmetry.space_group_name_H-M   'P 1'
#
loop_
_entity.id
_entity.type
_entity.pdbx_description
1 polymer ?
#
loop_
_entity_poly.entity_id
_entity_poly.type
_entity_poly.pdbx_seq_one_letter_code
_entity_poly.pdbx_strand_id
1 'polypeptide(L)'
;MTREMLKEIIKKELGWKLIDKGDYLITTNEVLYAREYGDGFYMSMSIRQDKIGKIVYIRLYKCCLTTERQVKALIRKYKNIKRALR
;
A
#
# COMPACT_ATOMS: atom_id res chain seq x y z
N MET A 1 4.66 14.76 -3.83
CA MET A 1 4.08 14.17 -2.60
C MET A 1 5.20 13.88 -1.64
N THR A 2 5.08 14.25 -0.36
CA THR A 2 6.12 13.96 0.65
C THR A 2 5.84 12.62 1.35
N ARG A 3 6.84 12.12 2.06
CA ARG A 3 6.73 10.93 2.89
C ARG A 3 5.67 11.06 3.98
N GLU A 4 5.56 12.23 4.60
CA GLU A 4 4.60 12.56 5.66
C GLU A 4 3.17 12.59 5.12
N MET A 5 2.97 13.18 3.94
CA MET A 5 1.68 13.11 3.25
C MET A 5 1.28 11.66 2.96
N LEU A 6 2.21 10.81 2.52
CA LEU A 6 1.92 9.39 2.28
C LEU A 6 1.52 8.67 3.58
N LYS A 7 2.24 8.92 4.69
CA LYS A 7 1.91 8.38 6.03
C LYS A 7 0.50 8.80 6.46
N GLU A 8 0.14 10.07 6.28
CA GLU A 8 -1.19 10.60 6.62
C GLU A 8 -2.31 9.98 5.78
N ILE A 9 -2.13 9.90 4.46
CA ILE A 9 -3.11 9.29 3.56
C ILE A 9 -3.35 7.83 3.95
N ILE A 10 -2.29 7.05 4.17
CA ILE A 10 -2.41 5.63 4.51
C ILE A 10 -3.06 5.43 5.87
N LYS A 11 -2.71 6.24 6.87
CA LYS A 11 -3.36 6.22 8.19
C LYS A 11 -4.84 6.56 8.09
N LYS A 12 -5.20 7.61 7.35
CA LYS A 12 -6.59 8.06 7.18
C LYS A 12 -7.44 7.06 6.40
N GLU A 13 -6.90 6.50 5.33
CA GLU A 13 -7.66 5.64 4.41
C GLU A 13 -7.73 4.18 4.85
N LEU A 14 -6.66 3.66 5.48
CA LEU A 14 -6.53 2.23 5.80
C LEU A 14 -6.40 1.96 7.29
N GLY A 15 -6.23 2.99 8.12
CA GLY A 15 -5.95 2.83 9.55
C GLY A 15 -4.55 2.27 9.83
N TRP A 16 -3.68 2.23 8.83
CA TRP A 16 -2.36 1.59 8.95
C TRP A 16 -1.31 2.60 9.40
N LYS A 17 -0.50 2.20 10.37
CA LYS A 17 0.71 2.92 10.76
C LYS A 17 1.88 2.44 9.91
N LEU A 18 2.55 3.36 9.23
CA LEU A 18 3.78 3.09 8.51
C LEU A 18 4.98 3.30 9.42
N ILE A 19 5.87 2.32 9.42
CA ILE A 19 7.17 2.35 10.09
C ILE A 19 8.18 2.86 9.07
N ASP A 20 8.94 3.88 9.46
CA ASP A 20 10.02 4.42 8.67
C ASP A 20 11.30 3.60 8.88
N LYS A 21 11.94 3.17 7.80
CA LYS A 21 13.17 2.37 7.79
C LYS A 21 14.33 3.11 7.12
N GLY A 22 14.26 4.43 6.99
CA GLY A 22 15.25 5.23 6.27
C GLY A 22 14.90 5.31 4.80
N ASP A 23 15.12 4.24 4.03
CA ASP A 23 14.93 4.28 2.56
C ASP A 23 13.51 3.91 2.12
N TYR A 24 12.72 3.32 3.02
CA TYR A 24 11.37 2.87 2.72
C TYR A 24 10.44 2.93 3.95
N LEU A 25 9.15 2.89 3.67
CA LEU A 25 8.06 2.76 4.64
C LEU A 25 7.43 1.38 4.55
N ILE A 26 7.07 0.79 5.68
CA ILE A 26 6.43 -0.53 5.72
C ILE A 26 5.39 -0.63 6.85
N THR A 27 4.39 -1.50 6.73
CA THR A 27 3.54 -1.88 7.87
C THR A 27 4.16 -3.02 8.69
N THR A 28 3.78 -3.16 9.96
CA THR A 28 4.30 -4.23 10.84
C THR A 28 4.10 -5.64 10.28
N ASN A 29 2.99 -5.86 9.56
CA ASN A 29 2.67 -7.16 8.96
C ASN A 29 3.10 -7.26 7.49
N GLU A 30 3.94 -6.33 7.02
CA GLU A 30 4.48 -6.27 5.65
C GLU A 30 3.40 -6.27 4.55
N VAL A 31 2.20 -5.80 4.89
CA VAL A 31 1.06 -5.71 3.98
C VAL A 31 1.20 -4.55 3.00
N LEU A 32 1.97 -3.53 3.37
CA LEU A 32 2.31 -2.40 2.52
C LEU A 32 3.79 -2.12 2.62
N TYR A 33 4.41 -1.92 1.47
CA TYR A 33 5.77 -1.44 1.30
C TYR A 33 5.75 -0.22 0.37
N ALA A 34 6.41 0.86 0.75
CA ALA A 34 6.57 2.03 -0.09
C ALA A 34 8.01 2.53 -0.06
N ARG A 35 8.65 2.63 -1.23
CA ARG A 35 10.01 3.15 -1.37
C ARG A 35 9.98 4.48 -2.09
N GLU A 36 10.75 5.42 -1.57
CA GLU A 36 10.93 6.73 -2.17
C GLU A 36 12.04 6.67 -3.22
N TYR A 37 11.78 7.27 -4.37
CA TYR A 37 12.70 7.45 -5.49
C TYR A 37 12.69 8.93 -5.89
N GLY A 38 13.68 9.34 -6.70
CA GLY A 38 13.80 10.74 -7.13
C GLY A 38 12.60 11.29 -7.89
N ASP A 39 11.80 10.41 -8.52
CA ASP A 39 10.63 10.74 -9.32
C ASP A 39 9.29 10.40 -8.62
N GLY A 40 9.32 10.02 -7.34
CA GLY A 40 8.12 9.74 -6.53
C GLY A 40 8.21 8.43 -5.76
N PHE A 41 7.06 7.84 -5.43
CA PHE A 41 7.01 6.62 -4.63
C PHE A 41 6.69 5.39 -5.47
N TYR A 42 7.45 4.32 -5.25
CA TYR A 42 6.97 2.98 -5.51
C TYR A 42 6.14 2.52 -4.33
N MET A 43 4.98 1.92 -4.56
CA MET A 43 4.19 1.31 -3.50
C MET A 43 3.70 -0.06 -3.93
N SER A 44 3.78 -1.02 -3.01
CA SER A 44 3.31 -2.39 -3.14
C SER A 44 2.41 -2.72 -1.95
N MET A 45 1.27 -3.33 -2.22
CA MET A 45 0.30 -3.79 -1.22
C MET A 45 -0.02 -5.26 -1.47
N SER A 46 -0.07 -6.06 -0.41
CA SER A 46 -0.43 -7.47 -0.49
C SER A 46 -1.81 -7.74 0.12
N ILE A 47 -2.55 -8.66 -0.47
CA ILE A 47 -3.80 -9.20 0.07
C ILE A 47 -3.60 -10.69 0.23
N ARG A 48 -3.72 -11.17 1.47
CA ARG A 48 -3.75 -12.60 1.78
C ARG A 48 -5.19 -13.09 1.68
N GLN A 49 -5.42 -14.12 0.88
CA GLN A 49 -6.68 -14.84 0.81
C GLN A 49 -6.45 -16.30 1.18
N ASP A 50 -7.28 -16.84 2.07
CA ASP A 50 -7.36 -18.26 2.30
C ASP A 50 -8.48 -18.82 1.42
N LYS A 51 -8.15 -19.72 0.50
CA LYS A 51 -9.13 -20.36 -0.37
C LYS A 51 -8.86 -21.87 -0.38
N ILE A 52 -9.76 -22.64 0.23
CA ILE A 52 -9.72 -24.11 0.23
C ILE A 52 -8.36 -24.63 0.75
N GLY A 53 -7.91 -24.08 1.89
CA GLY A 53 -6.65 -24.49 2.52
C GLY A 53 -5.38 -24.05 1.79
N LYS A 54 -5.49 -23.21 0.75
CA LYS A 54 -4.35 -22.59 0.06
C LYS A 54 -4.31 -21.09 0.34
N ILE A 55 -3.13 -20.63 0.75
CA ILE A 55 -2.87 -19.20 0.93
C ILE A 55 -2.49 -18.60 -0.43
N VAL A 56 -3.32 -17.70 -0.95
CA VAL A 56 -3.05 -16.93 -2.16
C VAL A 56 -2.66 -15.51 -1.76
N TYR A 57 -1.59 -15.00 -2.37
CA TYR A 57 -1.13 -13.64 -2.19
C TYR A 57 -1.39 -12.83 -3.47
N ILE A 58 -2.27 -11.84 -3.38
CA ILE A 58 -2.48 -10.88 -4.46
C ILE A 58 -1.62 -9.66 -4.18
N ARG A 59 -0.75 -9.29 -5.13
CA ARG A 59 0.10 -8.09 -5.03
C ARG A 59 -0.42 -7.01 -5.95
N LEU A 60 -0.56 -5.81 -5.41
CA LEU A 60 -0.91 -4.59 -6.12
C LEU A 60 0.24 -3.62 -5.97
N TYR A 61 0.89 -3.28 -7.08
CA TYR A 61 2.00 -2.34 -7.08
C TYR A 61 1.77 -1.20 -8.08
N LYS A 62 2.40 -0.06 -7.81
CA LYS A 62 2.50 1.06 -8.72
C LYS A 62 3.81 1.81 -8.50
N CYS A 63 4.49 2.11 -9.60
CA CYS A 63 5.67 2.97 -9.62
C CYS A 63 5.25 4.44 -9.79
N CYS A 64 6.15 5.36 -9.44
CA CYS A 64 6.04 6.80 -9.72
C CYS A 64 4.74 7.43 -9.19
N LEU A 65 4.37 7.13 -7.95
CA LEU A 65 3.30 7.81 -7.24
C LEU A 65 3.79 9.19 -6.80
N THR A 66 3.37 10.23 -7.51
CA THR A 66 3.77 11.62 -7.26
C THR A 66 2.66 12.45 -6.63
N THR A 67 1.42 11.97 -6.72
CA THR A 67 0.21 12.70 -6.29
C THR A 67 -0.66 11.89 -5.33
N GLU A 68 -1.37 12.61 -4.44
CA GLU A 68 -2.37 12.03 -3.54
C GLU A 68 -3.46 11.27 -4.28
N ARG A 69 -3.90 11.79 -5.45
CA ARG A 69 -4.93 11.14 -6.28
C ARG A 69 -4.51 9.75 -6.72
N GLN A 70 -3.24 9.56 -7.13
CA GLN A 70 -2.75 8.25 -7.56
C GLN A 70 -2.68 7.26 -6.39
N VAL A 71 -2.26 7.72 -5.21
CA VAL A 71 -2.24 6.91 -3.98
C VAL A 71 -3.66 6.47 -3.62
N LYS A 72 -4.61 7.40 -3.55
CA LYS A 72 -6.03 7.10 -3.27
C LYS A 72 -6.62 6.13 -4.30
N ALA A 73 -6.27 6.27 -5.57
CA ALA A 73 -6.73 5.34 -6.60
C ALA A 73 -6.20 3.91 -6.38
N LEU A 74 -4.92 3.75 -6.01
CA LEU A 74 -4.35 2.44 -5.67
C LEU A 74 -5.02 1.85 -4.42
N ILE A 75 -5.23 2.67 -3.38
CA ILE A 75 -5.94 2.24 -2.15
C ILE A 75 -7.38 1.80 -2.47
N ARG A 76 -8.11 2.53 -3.31
CA ARG A 76 -9.46 2.17 -3.73
C ARG A 76 -9.46 0.83 -4.49
N LYS A 77 -8.50 0.62 -5.38
CA LYS A 77 -8.32 -0.67 -6.09
C LYS A 77 -8.07 -1.81 -5.09
N TYR A 78 -7.18 -1.59 -4.12
CA TYR A 78 -6.92 -2.54 -3.03
C TYR A 78 -8.18 -2.87 -2.22
N LYS A 79 -8.94 -1.86 -1.77
CA LYS A 79 -10.19 -2.04 -1.01
C LYS A 79 -11.22 -2.83 -1.81
N ASN A 80 -11.37 -2.54 -3.10
CA ASN A 80 -12.32 -3.23 -3.97
C ASN A 80 -11.96 -4.70 -4.15
N ILE A 81 -10.69 -5.01 -4.43
CA ILE A 81 -10.24 -6.40 -4.54
C ILE A 81 -10.44 -7.12 -3.21
N LYS A 82 -9.99 -6.53 -2.10
CA LYS A 82 -10.16 -7.13 -0.77
C LYS A 82 -11.64 -7.41 -0.41
N ARG A 83 -12.57 -6.55 -0.85
CA ARG A 83 -14.02 -6.77 -0.68
C ARG A 83 -14.55 -7.89 -1.56
N ALA A 84 -14.10 -8.00 -2.81
CA ALA A 84 -14.53 -9.03 -3.75
C ALA A 84 -14.02 -10.44 -3.40
N LEU A 85 -13.03 -10.55 -2.53
CA LEU A 85 -12.46 -11.83 -2.05
C LEU A 85 -13.08 -12.32 -0.73
N ARG A 86 -13.92 -11.52 -0.08
CA ARG A 86 -14.74 -11.95 1.07
C ARG A 86 -15.89 -12.79 0.59
#